data_AF-A0A2S6R1E7-F1
#
_entry.id   AF-A0A2S6R1E7-F1
#
_cell.length_a   1.000
_cell.length_b   1.000
_cell.length_c   1.000
_cell.angle_alpha   90.00
_cell.angle_beta   90.00
_cell.angle_gamma   90.00
#
_symmetry.space_group_name_H-M   'P 1'
#
loop_
_entity.id
_entity.type
_entity.pdbx_description
1 polymer ?
#
loop_
_entity_poly.entity_id
_entity_poly.type
_entity_poly.pdbx_seq_one_letter_code
_entity_poly.pdbx_strand_id
1 'polypeptide(L)'
;MTENVRICELNWMEYERRLREEAPVVMLPVGSLEQHGPHLPMHCDSLIPTAICEGAAARIGGLVAPTISYGYKSQPKSGGGNHFPGTTSLDGQTLIFVVRDVI
;
A
#
# COMPACT_ATOMS: atom_id res chain seq x y z
N MET A 1 -6.70 -23.91 4.11
CA MET A 1 -5.72 -22.83 3.93
C MET A 1 -6.47 -21.64 3.39
N THR A 2 -6.34 -20.47 4.00
CA THR A 2 -6.88 -19.23 3.44
C THR A 2 -6.19 -18.99 2.09
N GLU A 3 -6.94 -18.76 1.02
CA GLU A 3 -6.35 -18.44 -0.27
C GLU A 3 -5.50 -17.17 -0.16
N ASN A 4 -4.44 -17.11 -0.97
CA ASN A 4 -3.54 -15.97 -1.00
C ASN A 4 -4.25 -14.75 -1.59
N VAL A 5 -4.24 -13.64 -0.85
CA VAL A 5 -4.89 -12.40 -1.26
C VAL A 5 -3.95 -11.42 -1.95
N ARG A 6 -2.63 -11.63 -1.89
CA ARG A 6 -1.64 -10.70 -2.44
C ARG A 6 -1.41 -10.98 -3.93
N ILE A 7 -1.69 -10.00 -4.78
CA ILE A 7 -1.51 -10.11 -6.24
C ILE A 7 -0.06 -10.46 -6.59
N CYS A 8 0.93 -9.90 -5.89
CA CYS A 8 2.36 -10.16 -6.14
C CYS A 8 2.82 -11.59 -5.83
N GLU A 9 2.01 -12.38 -5.11
CA GLU A 9 2.30 -13.78 -4.79
C GLU A 9 1.48 -14.75 -5.66
N LEU A 10 0.62 -14.24 -6.54
CA LEU A 10 -0.10 -15.04 -7.53
C LEU A 10 0.70 -15.14 -8.83
N ASN A 11 0.55 -16.26 -9.54
CA ASN A 11 0.89 -16.28 -10.95
C ASN A 11 -0.23 -15.58 -11.76
N TRP A 12 0.08 -15.15 -12.98
CA TRP A 12 -0.84 -14.37 -13.79
C TRP A 12 -2.12 -15.13 -14.21
N MET A 13 -2.05 -16.47 -14.32
CA MET A 13 -3.21 -17.31 -14.68
C MET A 13 -4.20 -17.41 -13.50
N GLU A 14 -3.69 -17.52 -12.28
CA GLU A 14 -4.48 -17.47 -11.04
C GLU A 14 -5.18 -16.11 -10.94
N TYR A 15 -4.44 -15.01 -11.15
CA TYR A 15 -5.01 -13.66 -11.15
C TYR A 15 -6.12 -13.50 -12.21
N GLU A 16 -5.90 -13.96 -13.44
CA GLU A 16 -6.93 -13.93 -14.49
C GLU A 16 -8.19 -14.73 -14.10
N ARG A 17 -8.01 -15.95 -13.58
CA ARG A 17 -9.12 -16.79 -13.11
C ARG A 17 -9.95 -16.07 -12.05
N ARG A 18 -9.30 -15.54 -11.02
CA ARG A 18 -9.95 -14.76 -9.94
C ARG A 18 -10.76 -13.59 -10.51
N LEU A 19 -10.18 -12.83 -11.44
CA LEU A 19 -10.88 -11.69 -12.06
C LEU A 19 -12.13 -12.11 -12.83
N ARG A 20 -12.07 -13.20 -13.59
CA ARG A 20 -13.18 -13.65 -14.44
C ARG A 20 -14.29 -14.35 -13.67
N GLU A 21 -13.93 -15.15 -12.67
CA GLU A 21 -14.86 -16.02 -11.96
C GLU A 21 -15.43 -15.39 -10.70
N GLU A 22 -14.66 -14.54 -10.02
CA GLU A 22 -15.00 -14.04 -8.68
C GLU A 22 -15.26 -12.52 -8.65
N ALA A 23 -14.83 -11.78 -9.67
CA ALA A 23 -14.93 -10.32 -9.76
C ALA A 23 -14.50 -9.60 -8.45
N PRO A 24 -13.30 -9.89 -7.92
CA PRO A 24 -12.90 -9.44 -6.60
C PRO A 24 -12.69 -7.93 -6.55
N VAL A 25 -12.96 -7.32 -5.40
CA VAL A 25 -12.51 -5.96 -5.10
C VAL A 25 -10.99 -5.97 -4.95
N VAL A 26 -10.29 -5.09 -5.68
CA VAL A 26 -8.85 -4.88 -5.55
C VAL A 26 -8.59 -3.69 -4.63
N MET A 27 -7.81 -3.93 -3.57
CA MET A 27 -7.35 -2.90 -2.64
C MET A 27 -5.92 -2.51 -2.96
N LEU A 28 -5.65 -1.22 -3.10
CA LEU A 28 -4.32 -0.65 -3.30
C LEU A 28 -3.88 0.07 -2.01
N PRO A 29 -2.99 -0.53 -1.20
CA PRO A 29 -2.46 0.15 -0.02
C PRO A 29 -1.53 1.29 -0.45
N VAL A 30 -1.65 2.45 0.21
CA VAL A 30 -0.80 3.62 -0.03
C VAL A 30 -0.25 4.09 1.32
N GLY A 31 1.07 4.25 1.38
CA GLY A 31 1.78 4.63 2.59
C GLY A 31 2.91 5.62 2.34
N SER A 32 3.89 5.62 3.25
CA SER A 32 5.09 6.45 3.21
C SER A 32 6.29 5.72 3.83
N LEU A 33 7.48 6.21 3.49
CA LEU A 33 8.69 6.04 4.28
C LEU A 33 8.89 7.32 5.11
N GLU A 34 8.51 7.28 6.39
CA GLU A 34 8.46 8.46 7.27
C GLU A 34 9.01 8.13 8.66
N GLN A 35 9.72 9.07 9.28
CA GLN A 35 10.10 8.99 10.70
C GLN A 35 8.88 8.71 11.60
N HIS A 36 9.02 7.82 12.57
CA HIS A 36 7.97 7.49 13.56
C HIS A 36 8.49 7.62 15.00
N GLY A 37 9.36 8.60 15.24
CA GLY A 37 10.08 8.77 16.50
C GLY A 37 11.12 7.68 16.78
N PRO A 38 11.73 7.67 17.98
CA PRO A 38 12.90 6.83 18.28
C PRO A 38 12.60 5.36 18.57
N HIS A 39 11.33 4.95 18.54
CA HIS A 39 10.88 3.64 19.03
C HIS A 39 10.22 2.78 17.95
N LEU A 40 9.99 3.31 16.75
CA LEU A 40 9.31 2.63 15.66
C LEU A 40 10.12 2.66 14.36
N PRO A 41 9.91 1.67 13.47
CA PRO A 41 10.49 1.67 12.13
C PRO A 41 9.80 2.70 11.22
N MET A 42 10.46 3.07 10.11
CA MET A 42 9.98 4.13 9.22
C MET A 42 8.95 3.67 8.17
N HIS A 43 8.56 2.40 8.16
CA HIS A 43 7.64 1.82 7.17
C HIS A 43 6.25 1.54 7.76
N CYS A 44 5.92 2.11 8.92
CA CYS A 44 4.62 1.93 9.59
C CYS A 44 3.46 2.23 8.64
N ASP A 45 3.55 3.32 7.88
CA ASP A 45 2.53 3.74 6.92
C ASP A 45 2.37 2.78 5.73
N SER A 46 3.36 1.93 5.46
CA SER A 46 3.21 0.85 4.48
C SER A 46 2.67 -0.41 5.15
N LEU A 47 3.20 -0.77 6.31
CA LEU A 47 2.88 -2.03 7.01
C LEU A 47 1.42 -2.08 7.45
N ILE A 48 0.93 -1.03 8.09
CA ILE A 48 -0.40 -1.00 8.72
C ILE A 48 -1.53 -1.10 7.67
N PRO A 49 -1.61 -0.23 6.64
CA PRO A 49 -2.68 -0.35 5.65
C PRO A 49 -2.59 -1.63 4.83
N THR A 50 -1.37 -2.15 4.58
CA THR A 50 -1.20 -3.45 3.91
C THR A 50 -1.84 -4.58 4.73
N ALA A 51 -1.54 -4.66 6.03
CA ALA A 51 -2.13 -5.66 6.92
C ALA A 51 -3.67 -5.51 7.04
N ILE A 52 -4.17 -4.27 7.08
CA ILE A 52 -5.62 -4.00 7.07
C ILE A 52 -6.26 -4.50 5.76
N CYS A 53 -5.65 -4.20 4.61
CA CYS A 53 -6.15 -4.63 3.30
C CYS A 53 -6.15 -6.16 3.20
N GLU A 54 -5.10 -6.84 3.64
CA GLU A 54 -5.03 -8.31 3.64
C GLU A 54 -6.11 -8.93 4.52
N GLY A 55 -6.30 -8.39 5.72
CA GLY A 55 -7.35 -8.85 6.64
C GLY A 55 -8.76 -8.63 6.07
N ALA A 56 -8.99 -7.50 5.39
CA ALA A 56 -10.26 -7.22 4.74
C ALA A 56 -10.48 -8.12 3.51
N ALA A 57 -9.48 -8.23 2.63
CA ALA A 57 -9.51 -9.08 1.43
C ALA A 57 -9.79 -10.54 1.78
N ALA A 58 -9.15 -11.08 2.82
CA ALA A 58 -9.37 -12.45 3.28
C ALA A 58 -10.83 -12.71 3.74
N ARG A 59 -11.54 -11.68 4.20
CA ARG A 59 -12.94 -11.80 4.67
C ARG A 59 -13.96 -11.67 3.54
N ILE A 60 -13.63 -10.93 2.49
CA ILE A 60 -14.58 -10.61 1.40
C ILE A 60 -14.25 -11.30 0.08
N GLY A 61 -13.18 -12.11 0.03
CA GLY A 61 -12.67 -12.68 -1.22
C GLY A 61 -11.97 -11.66 -2.12
N GLY A 62 -11.44 -10.57 -1.55
CA GLY A 62 -10.74 -9.51 -2.28
C GLY A 62 -9.30 -9.86 -2.66
N LEU A 63 -8.65 -8.93 -3.36
CA LEU A 63 -7.23 -8.99 -3.69
C LEU A 63 -6.51 -7.71 -3.25
N VAL A 64 -5.22 -7.82 -2.94
CA VAL A 64 -4.36 -6.71 -2.49
C VAL A 64 -3.25 -6.50 -3.51
N ALA A 65 -3.24 -5.31 -4.12
CA ALA A 65 -2.17 -4.87 -5.01
C ALA A 65 -0.90 -4.51 -4.23
N PRO A 66 0.28 -4.47 -4.88
CA PRO A 66 1.52 -4.02 -4.23
C PRO A 66 1.38 -2.62 -3.64
N THR A 67 1.87 -2.45 -2.42
CA THR A 67 1.80 -1.19 -1.67
C THR A 67 2.63 -0.09 -2.32
N ILE A 68 2.07 1.12 -2.42
CA ILE A 68 2.84 2.32 -2.75
C ILE A 68 3.56 2.78 -1.48
N SER A 69 4.86 2.49 -1.39
CA SER A 69 5.64 2.71 -0.16
C SER A 69 6.21 4.12 0.02
N TYR A 70 6.09 4.99 -0.99
CA TYR A 70 6.53 6.38 -0.91
C TYR A 70 5.35 7.33 -1.06
N GLY A 71 5.12 8.14 -0.03
CA GLY A 71 3.99 9.05 0.08
C GLY A 71 4.36 10.50 -0.23
N TYR A 72 3.42 11.42 -0.03
CA TYR A 72 3.67 12.85 -0.15
C TYR A 72 4.54 13.39 1.02
N LYS A 73 4.99 14.64 0.90
CA LYS A 73 5.81 15.33 1.90
C LYS A 73 5.12 15.38 3.25
N SER A 74 5.82 14.89 4.25
CA SER A 74 5.42 15.02 5.65
C SER A 74 5.22 16.48 6.03
N GLN A 75 4.07 16.80 6.65
CA GLN A 75 3.75 18.16 7.11
C GLN A 75 4.04 18.30 8.61
N PRO A 76 4.52 19.47 9.08
CA PRO A 76 4.85 19.67 10.49
C PRO A 76 3.74 19.31 11.48
N LYS A 77 2.47 19.48 11.08
CA LYS A 77 1.30 19.25 11.93
C LYS A 77 0.72 17.83 11.83
N SER A 78 1.24 16.97 10.96
CA SER A 78 0.70 15.62 10.75
C SER A 78 1.73 14.51 10.84
N GLY A 79 3.00 14.77 10.50
CA GLY A 79 4.07 13.76 10.54
C GLY A 79 5.43 14.31 11.03
N GLY A 80 5.42 15.49 11.66
CA GLY A 80 6.63 16.16 12.18
C GLY A 80 7.37 16.99 11.13
N GLY A 81 7.26 16.64 9.84
CA GLY A 81 7.76 17.43 8.72
C GLY A 81 8.87 16.74 7.91
N ASN A 82 9.00 17.12 6.65
CA ASN A 82 9.92 16.49 5.69
C ASN A 82 11.42 16.76 5.92
N HIS A 83 11.78 17.43 7.02
CA HIS A 83 13.17 17.74 7.37
C HIS A 83 13.83 16.65 8.23
N PHE A 84 13.06 15.68 8.73
CA PHE A 84 13.59 14.56 9.49
C PHE A 84 14.36 13.59 8.59
N PRO A 85 15.53 13.08 9.05
CA PRO A 85 16.31 12.11 8.28
C PRO A 85 15.53 10.80 8.12
N GLY A 86 15.71 10.15 6.96
CA GLY A 86 15.04 8.90 6.61
C GLY A 86 13.66 9.07 5.96
N THR A 87 12.91 10.12 6.34
CA THR A 87 11.67 10.49 5.63
C THR A 87 11.98 10.78 4.16
N THR A 88 11.39 9.99 3.26
CA THR A 88 11.63 10.07 1.82
C THR A 88 10.30 10.17 1.09
N SER A 89 10.03 11.34 0.52
CA SER A 89 8.72 11.68 0.00
C SER A 89 8.76 12.07 -1.47
N LEU A 90 7.65 11.78 -2.14
CA LEU A 90 7.38 12.20 -3.51
C LEU A 90 6.82 13.63 -3.55
N ASP A 91 6.98 14.26 -4.71
CA ASP A 91 6.17 15.43 -5.06
C ASP A 91 4.72 15.02 -5.30
N GLY A 92 3.80 15.97 -5.13
CA GLY A 92 2.37 15.72 -5.23
C GLY A 92 1.97 15.23 -6.63
N GLN A 93 2.53 15.83 -7.68
CA GLN A 93 2.30 15.39 -9.05
C GLN A 93 2.81 13.97 -9.31
N THR A 94 3.97 13.61 -8.75
CA THR A 94 4.51 12.27 -8.88
C THR A 94 3.60 11.24 -8.24
N LEU A 95 3.12 11.48 -7.01
CA LEU A 95 2.17 10.57 -6.37
C LEU A 95 0.86 10.44 -7.16
N ILE A 96 0.33 11.55 -7.67
CA ILE A 96 -0.87 11.55 -8.53
C ILE A 96 -0.64 10.70 -9.78
N PHE A 97 0.49 10.85 -10.47
CA PHE A 97 0.78 10.09 -11.69
C PHE A 97 1.07 8.62 -11.42
N VAL A 98 1.73 8.27 -10.32
CA VAL A 98 1.90 6.87 -9.91
C VAL A 98 0.54 6.20 -9.70
N VAL A 99 -0.37 6.83 -8.93
CA VAL A 99 -1.70 6.26 -8.70
C VAL A 99 -2.50 6.17 -10.00
N ARG A 100 -2.42 7.21 -10.84
CA ARG A 100 -3.11 7.23 -12.14
C ARG A 100 -2.64 6.10 -13.06
N ASP A 101 -1.34 5.83 -13.13
CA ASP A 101 -0.79 4.82 -14.05
C ASP A 101 -1.03 3.38 -13.54
N VAL A 102 -1.26 3.21 -12.23
CA VAL A 102 -1.59 1.91 -11.61
C VAL A 102 -3.05 1.50 -11.83
N ILE A 103 -3.96 2.46 -12.05
CA ILE A 103 -5.40 2.24 -12.28
C ILE A 103 -5.71 2.12 -13.78
#